data_AF-A0A7C5NRV8-F1
#
_entry.id   AF-A0A7C5NRV8-F1
#
_cell.length_a   1.000
_cell.length_b   1.000
_cell.length_c   1.000
_cell.angle_alpha   90.00
_cell.angle_beta   90.00
_cell.angle_gamma   90.00
#
_symmetry.space_group_name_H-M   'P 1'
#
loop_
_entity.id
_entity.type
_entity.pdbx_description
1 polymer ?
#
loop_
_entity_poly.entity_id
_entity_poly.type
_entity_poly.pdbx_seq_one_letter_code
_entity_poly.pdbx_strand_id
1 'polypeptide(L)'
;MSEDVPSIRDLTRPKTPRGVPRVYPEGVRFSKRWVLFKTAWVGVALIIIAFFLMGFASSLSPEYYWDPSNQWSDSWVIKPSQEWYHSWTFKEPVEGKLLEINVSVSGGNNDLRIYIDTPKGRMDYGKLTSPIHIKVNVTKYGAGKYTIHYDNSFSVITSKSVSVIETAYVLKEDTTDKEVLYFTAIVLLLIPGLILIGAGTRKVATLVVDDDVIEAKLVARGKLELRVNNYKLDQRLDHAVKFKAGTEENRIVEIKPVKHGWNTLGWEFYVDDQEVGRLP
;
A
#
# COMPACT_ATOMS: atom_id res chain seq x y z
N MET A 1 -48.08 34.41 25.64
CA MET A 1 -48.02 33.02 26.14
C MET A 1 -49.31 32.32 25.76
N SER A 2 -49.20 31.39 24.83
CA SER A 2 -50.00 30.18 24.53
C SER A 2 -49.67 29.87 23.07
N GLU A 3 -48.46 29.38 22.77
CA GLU A 3 -48.18 27.94 22.79
C GLU A 3 -49.44 27.13 22.47
N ASP A 4 -49.78 27.06 21.18
CA ASP A 4 -50.64 26.00 20.65
C ASP A 4 -49.91 24.67 20.85
N VAL A 5 -50.16 24.07 22.01
CA VAL A 5 -49.75 22.70 22.31
C VAL A 5 -50.52 21.79 21.35
N PRO A 6 -49.84 21.05 20.45
CA PRO A 6 -50.52 20.15 19.53
C PRO A 6 -51.22 19.03 20.31
N SER A 7 -52.42 18.67 19.89
CA SER A 7 -53.25 17.69 20.60
C SER A 7 -52.54 16.33 20.66
N ILE A 8 -52.68 15.62 21.80
CA ILE A 8 -52.13 14.27 21.98
C ILE A 8 -52.62 13.29 20.89
N ARG A 9 -53.77 13.57 20.26
CA ARG A 9 -54.29 12.79 19.13
C ARG A 9 -53.46 12.92 17.85
N ASP A 10 -52.74 14.02 17.67
CA ASP A 10 -51.84 14.24 16.53
C ASP A 10 -50.46 13.59 16.70
N LEU A 11 -50.08 13.27 17.94
CA LEU A 11 -48.87 12.49 18.26
C LEU A 11 -49.08 10.98 18.15
N THR A 12 -50.33 10.50 18.23
CA THR A 12 -50.70 9.09 18.12
C THR A 12 -51.04 8.61 16.71
N ARG A 13 -51.10 9.49 15.71
CA ARG A 13 -51.06 9.01 14.32
C ARG A 13 -49.66 8.46 14.11
N PRO A 14 -49.47 7.13 13.91
CA PRO A 14 -48.16 6.65 13.50
C PRO A 14 -47.80 7.44 12.24
N LYS A 15 -46.74 8.24 12.30
CA LYS A 15 -46.10 8.74 11.09
C LYS A 15 -45.94 7.51 10.22
N THR A 16 -46.68 7.46 9.12
CA THR A 16 -46.63 6.35 8.18
C THR A 16 -45.16 6.10 7.95
N PRO A 17 -44.63 4.91 8.26
CA PRO A 17 -43.24 4.61 7.97
C PRO A 17 -43.04 4.99 6.51
N ARG A 18 -41.99 5.75 6.20
CA ARG A 18 -41.52 5.99 4.82
C ARG A 18 -41.10 4.64 4.23
N GLY A 19 -42.08 3.82 3.92
CA GLY A 19 -41.98 2.44 3.53
C GLY A 19 -43.13 2.18 2.59
N VAL A 20 -42.76 1.79 1.38
CA VAL A 20 -43.64 1.25 0.34
C VAL A 20 -44.72 0.37 0.99
N PRO A 21 -46.02 0.53 0.67
CA PRO A 21 -47.08 -0.23 1.32
C PRO A 21 -46.82 -1.73 1.26
N ARG A 22 -47.03 -2.43 2.38
CA ARG A 22 -46.78 -3.88 2.55
C ARG A 22 -47.71 -4.78 1.72
N VAL A 23 -48.75 -4.22 1.11
CA VAL A 23 -49.74 -4.95 0.31
C VAL A 23 -49.56 -4.53 -1.14
N TYR A 24 -48.95 -5.40 -1.93
CA TYR A 24 -48.91 -5.25 -3.38
C TYR A 24 -50.30 -5.55 -3.96
N PRO A 25 -50.72 -4.87 -5.03
CA PRO A 25 -51.84 -5.33 -5.85
C PRO A 25 -51.63 -6.81 -6.22
N GLU A 26 -52.71 -7.59 -6.29
CA GLU A 26 -52.64 -8.99 -6.72
C GLU A 26 -51.91 -9.07 -8.06
N GLY A 27 -51.02 -10.05 -8.28
CA GLY A 27 -50.22 -10.16 -9.51
C GLY A 27 -49.00 -9.22 -9.61
N VAL A 28 -48.79 -8.30 -8.66
CA VAL A 28 -47.65 -7.36 -8.69
C VAL A 28 -46.55 -7.76 -7.70
N ARG A 29 -45.29 -7.74 -8.14
CA ARG A 29 -44.13 -7.94 -7.27
C ARG A 29 -43.04 -6.93 -7.57
N PHE A 30 -42.43 -6.37 -6.53
CA PHE A 30 -41.30 -5.46 -6.68
C PHE A 30 -40.11 -5.96 -5.88
N SER A 31 -38.94 -6.06 -6.51
CA SER A 31 -37.70 -6.48 -5.87
C SER A 31 -36.55 -5.54 -6.24
N LYS A 32 -35.56 -5.43 -5.35
CA LYS A 32 -34.32 -4.69 -5.59
C LYS A 32 -33.15 -5.63 -5.43
N ARG A 33 -32.25 -5.64 -6.42
CA ARG A 33 -30.98 -6.37 -6.34
C ARG A 33 -29.82 -5.45 -6.65
N TRP A 34 -28.70 -5.68 -5.98
CA TRP A 34 -27.42 -5.08 -6.36
C TRP A 34 -26.79 -5.95 -7.43
N VAL A 35 -26.42 -5.32 -8.54
CA VAL A 35 -25.73 -6.02 -9.64
C VAL A 35 -24.34 -5.39 -9.81
N LEU A 36 -23.33 -6.25 -9.77
CA LEU A 36 -21.95 -5.90 -10.09
C LEU A 36 -21.83 -5.73 -11.61
N PHE A 37 -21.44 -4.54 -12.05
CA PHE A 37 -21.18 -4.27 -13.46
C PHE A 37 -19.82 -4.83 -13.90
N LYS A 38 -19.59 -4.92 -15.22
CA LYS A 38 -18.28 -5.36 -15.78
C LYS A 38 -17.09 -4.57 -15.20
N THR A 39 -17.29 -3.31 -14.86
CA THR A 39 -16.30 -2.45 -14.19
C THR A 39 -15.99 -2.88 -12.75
N ALA A 40 -16.93 -3.50 -12.05
CA ALA A 40 -16.69 -4.05 -10.72
C ALA A 40 -15.78 -5.29 -10.76
N TRP A 41 -15.88 -6.11 -11.81
CA TRP A 41 -14.97 -7.24 -12.01
C TRP A 41 -13.52 -6.80 -12.23
N VAL A 42 -13.29 -5.66 -12.89
CA VAL A 42 -11.96 -5.04 -12.97
C VAL A 42 -11.47 -4.66 -11.57
N GLY A 43 -12.33 -4.09 -10.74
CA GLY A 43 -12.01 -3.79 -9.34
C GLY A 43 -11.62 -5.04 -8.55
N VAL A 44 -12.40 -6.12 -8.68
CA VAL A 44 -12.11 -7.42 -8.02
C VAL A 44 -10.77 -7.98 -8.50
N ALA A 45 -10.48 -7.94 -9.81
CA ALA A 45 -9.20 -8.41 -10.35
C ALA A 45 -8.01 -7.62 -9.80
N LEU A 46 -8.12 -6.29 -9.71
CA LEU A 46 -7.07 -5.43 -9.14
C LEU A 46 -6.83 -5.72 -7.65
N ILE A 47 -7.89 -6.00 -6.87
CA ILE A 47 -7.77 -6.42 -5.47
C ILE A 47 -7.01 -7.74 -5.36
N ILE A 48 -7.33 -8.72 -6.21
CA ILE A 48 -6.62 -10.01 -6.23
C ILE A 48 -5.14 -9.80 -6.54
N ILE A 49 -4.82 -9.00 -7.56
CA ILE A 49 -3.43 -8.66 -7.92
C ILE A 49 -2.71 -7.98 -6.75
N ALA A 50 -3.37 -7.05 -6.05
CA ALA A 50 -2.79 -6.38 -4.89
C ALA A 50 -2.42 -7.36 -3.77
N PHE A 51 -3.29 -8.35 -3.49
CA PHE A 51 -2.99 -9.40 -2.51
C PHE A 51 -1.81 -10.27 -2.92
N PHE A 52 -1.71 -10.63 -4.21
CA PHE A 52 -0.54 -11.34 -4.72
C PHE A 52 0.74 -10.52 -4.57
N LEU A 53 0.71 -9.22 -4.88
CA LEU A 53 1.86 -8.34 -4.73
C LEU A 53 2.28 -8.16 -3.25
N MET A 54 1.32 -8.02 -2.34
CA MET A 54 1.62 -7.99 -0.89
C MET A 54 2.24 -9.31 -0.41
N GLY A 55 1.69 -10.44 -0.83
CA GLY A 55 2.25 -11.76 -0.52
C GLY A 55 3.68 -11.89 -1.04
N PHE A 56 3.92 -11.50 -2.29
CA PHE A 56 5.26 -11.52 -2.88
C PHE A 56 6.23 -10.57 -2.15
N ALA A 57 5.83 -9.32 -1.89
CA ALA A 57 6.65 -8.35 -1.14
C ALA A 57 7.00 -8.84 0.28
N SER A 58 6.08 -9.55 0.94
CA SER A 58 6.33 -10.14 2.26
C SER A 58 7.35 -11.28 2.22
N SER A 59 7.47 -11.97 1.08
CA SER A 59 8.43 -13.06 0.86
C SER A 59 9.83 -12.58 0.47
N LEU A 60 9.97 -11.33 0.03
CA LEU A 60 11.27 -10.75 -0.29
C LEU A 60 12.09 -10.59 0.98
N SER A 61 13.26 -11.20 0.97
CA SER A 61 14.28 -10.94 1.98
C SER A 61 14.88 -9.56 1.71
N PRO A 62 15.16 -8.77 2.75
CA PRO A 62 15.89 -7.53 2.56
C PRO A 62 17.27 -7.81 1.99
N GLU A 63 17.73 -6.92 1.11
CA GLU A 63 19.11 -6.96 0.65
C GLU A 63 20.00 -6.26 1.68
N TYR A 64 21.22 -6.77 1.85
CA TYR A 64 22.18 -6.18 2.79
C TYR A 64 23.44 -5.80 2.05
N TYR A 65 23.93 -4.58 2.29
CA TYR A 65 25.18 -4.10 1.72
C TYR A 65 26.02 -3.35 2.75
N TRP A 66 27.34 -3.37 2.54
CA TRP A 66 28.30 -2.64 3.37
C TRP A 66 28.46 -1.22 2.85
N ASP A 67 27.95 -0.25 3.59
CA ASP A 67 28.04 1.16 3.26
C ASP A 67 29.25 1.80 3.96
N PRO A 68 30.19 2.44 3.24
CA PRO A 68 31.30 3.16 3.86
C PRO A 68 30.78 4.33 4.68
N SER A 69 30.92 4.23 6.00
CA SER A 69 30.45 5.25 6.94
C SER A 69 31.49 6.33 7.23
N ASN A 70 32.77 5.95 7.24
CA ASN A 70 33.89 6.84 7.44
C ASN A 70 35.15 6.23 6.83
N GLN A 71 36.05 7.08 6.37
CA GLN A 71 37.29 6.68 5.73
C GLN A 71 38.42 7.58 6.21
N TRP A 72 39.56 6.98 6.48
CA TRP A 72 40.81 7.67 6.74
C TRP A 72 41.88 7.16 5.78
N SER A 73 42.75 8.05 5.32
CA SER A 73 43.87 7.69 4.46
C SER A 73 45.05 8.60 4.72
N ASP A 74 46.24 8.02 4.73
CA ASP A 74 47.48 8.76 4.89
C ASP A 74 48.65 8.01 4.24
N SER A 75 49.76 8.72 4.03
CA SER A 75 50.99 8.15 3.52
C SER A 75 52.20 8.77 4.18
N TRP A 76 53.07 7.95 4.75
CA TRP A 76 54.24 8.40 5.49
C TRP A 76 55.41 7.41 5.41
N VAL A 77 56.55 7.80 5.97
CA VAL A 77 57.75 6.95 6.05
C VAL A 77 57.96 6.51 7.49
N ILE A 78 58.04 5.19 7.70
CA ILE A 78 58.41 4.59 8.99
C ILE A 78 59.89 4.23 8.94
N LYS A 79 60.70 4.85 9.81
CA LYS A 79 62.14 4.56 9.88
C LYS A 79 62.40 3.15 10.46
N PRO A 80 63.61 2.60 10.32
CA PRO A 80 64.00 1.39 11.04
C PRO A 80 63.78 1.55 12.54
N SER A 81 63.44 0.45 13.23
CA SER A 81 63.22 0.46 14.69
C SER A 81 62.06 1.36 15.15
N GLN A 82 61.16 1.79 14.25
CA GLN A 82 60.00 2.62 14.58
C GLN A 82 58.67 1.93 14.33
N GLU A 83 57.67 2.41 15.06
CA GLU A 83 56.27 2.02 14.95
C GLU A 83 55.43 3.29 14.82
N TRP A 84 54.35 3.21 14.06
CA TRP A 84 53.32 4.23 13.98
C TRP A 84 51.95 3.60 14.25
N TYR A 85 50.98 4.38 14.76
CA TYR A 85 49.66 3.86 15.04
C TYR A 85 48.54 4.85 14.70
N HIS A 86 47.39 4.30 14.30
CA HIS A 86 46.13 5.03 14.16
C HIS A 86 45.06 4.39 15.05
N SER A 87 44.03 5.14 15.43
CA SER A 87 42.96 4.60 16.28
C SER A 87 41.57 4.94 15.78
N TRP A 88 40.73 3.92 15.72
CA TRP A 88 39.29 4.05 15.53
C TRP A 88 38.58 3.88 16.87
N THR A 89 37.46 4.57 17.06
CA THR A 89 36.58 4.35 18.21
C THR A 89 35.18 4.04 17.71
N PHE A 90 34.71 2.83 18.00
CA PHE A 90 33.35 2.40 17.65
C PHE A 90 32.44 2.50 18.87
N LYS A 91 31.37 3.27 18.74
CA LYS A 91 30.30 3.37 19.75
C LYS A 91 29.25 2.28 19.54
N GLU A 92 28.54 1.93 20.61
CA GLU A 92 27.37 1.05 20.53
C GLU A 92 26.22 1.70 19.71
N PRO A 93 25.38 0.89 19.05
CA PRO A 93 25.56 -0.55 18.81
C PRO A 93 26.68 -0.82 17.80
N VAL A 94 27.36 -1.97 17.91
CA VAL A 94 28.44 -2.39 16.98
C VAL A 94 28.03 -3.49 16.01
N GLU A 95 26.79 -3.96 16.11
CA GLU A 95 26.25 -4.94 15.17
C GLU A 95 26.28 -4.38 13.75
N GLY A 96 26.71 -5.22 12.79
CA GLY A 96 26.85 -4.81 11.41
C GLY A 96 27.95 -3.77 11.19
N LYS A 97 29.02 -3.72 12.00
CA LYS A 97 30.19 -2.86 11.75
C LYS A 97 31.42 -3.66 11.34
N LEU A 98 32.13 -3.15 10.34
CA LEU A 98 33.35 -3.72 9.79
C LEU A 98 34.41 -2.62 9.66
N LEU A 99 35.67 -2.95 9.91
CA LEU A 99 36.80 -2.08 9.61
C LEU A 99 37.68 -2.79 8.59
N GLU A 100 37.92 -2.14 7.46
CA GLU A 100 38.81 -2.60 6.41
C GLU A 100 40.07 -1.74 6.40
N ILE A 101 41.23 -2.38 6.29
CA ILE A 101 42.54 -1.73 6.31
C ILE A 101 43.30 -2.21 5.08
N ASN A 102 43.56 -1.30 4.16
CA ASN A 102 44.32 -1.50 2.94
C ASN A 102 45.65 -0.77 3.05
N VAL A 103 46.75 -1.49 2.87
CA VAL A 103 48.10 -0.94 3.04
C VAL A 103 48.96 -1.31 1.85
N SER A 104 49.62 -0.30 1.29
CA SER A 104 50.68 -0.46 0.31
C SER A 104 52.00 -0.06 0.96
N VAL A 105 53.00 -0.93 0.86
CA VAL A 105 54.34 -0.70 1.41
C VAL A 105 55.37 -0.74 0.29
N SER A 106 56.30 0.20 0.32
CA SER A 106 57.47 0.25 -0.57
C SER A 106 58.74 0.56 0.23
N GLY A 107 59.86 -0.03 -0.19
CA GLY A 107 61.16 0.14 0.46
C GLY A 107 61.57 -1.03 1.36
N GLY A 108 62.88 -1.31 1.37
CA GLY A 108 63.43 -2.54 1.96
C GLY A 108 62.83 -3.78 1.26
N ASN A 109 62.22 -4.66 2.05
CA ASN A 109 61.58 -5.89 1.59
C ASN A 109 60.07 -5.76 1.31
N ASN A 110 59.52 -4.54 1.27
CA ASN A 110 58.09 -4.27 1.05
C ASN A 110 57.15 -4.99 2.03
N ASP A 111 57.66 -5.29 3.24
CA ASP A 111 56.93 -5.96 4.31
C ASP A 111 56.60 -5.00 5.46
N LEU A 112 55.64 -5.31 6.33
CA LEU A 112 55.33 -4.54 7.53
C LEU A 112 54.67 -5.45 8.55
N ARG A 113 54.96 -5.28 9.84
CA ARG A 113 54.21 -5.99 10.87
C ARG A 113 52.97 -5.19 11.22
N ILE A 114 51.81 -5.84 11.22
CA ILE A 114 50.55 -5.20 11.58
C ILE A 114 49.88 -5.98 12.70
N TYR A 115 49.50 -5.26 13.76
CA TYR A 115 48.68 -5.81 14.82
C TYR A 115 47.66 -4.76 15.30
N ILE A 116 46.54 -5.23 15.84
CA ILE A 116 45.41 -4.38 16.22
C ILE A 116 45.05 -4.68 17.67
N ASP A 117 45.15 -3.67 18.52
CA ASP A 117 44.64 -3.72 19.88
C ASP A 117 43.14 -3.42 19.86
N THR A 118 42.33 -4.46 20.12
CA THR A 118 40.86 -4.37 20.20
C THR A 118 40.40 -4.30 21.66
N PRO A 119 39.14 -3.93 21.93
CA PRO A 119 38.59 -3.94 23.28
C PRO A 119 38.62 -5.32 23.97
N LYS A 120 38.69 -6.42 23.20
CA LYS A 120 38.74 -7.79 23.73
C LYS A 120 40.13 -8.45 23.65
N GLY A 121 41.14 -7.73 23.20
CA GLY A 121 42.51 -8.23 23.12
C GLY A 121 43.20 -7.92 21.78
N ARG A 122 44.46 -8.31 21.68
CA ARG A 122 45.32 -8.05 20.52
C ARG A 122 45.10 -9.07 19.41
N MET A 123 44.98 -8.58 18.19
CA MET A 123 45.04 -9.37 16.96
C MET A 123 46.38 -9.11 16.28
N ASP A 124 47.32 -10.05 16.35
CA ASP A 124 48.62 -9.94 15.68
C ASP A 124 48.61 -10.71 14.37
N TYR A 125 48.74 -10.00 13.25
CA TYR A 125 48.82 -10.60 11.92
C TYR A 125 50.26 -10.92 11.52
N GLY A 126 51.23 -10.60 12.38
CA GLY A 126 52.64 -10.80 12.11
C GLY A 126 53.14 -9.92 10.97
N LYS A 127 54.22 -10.38 10.35
CA LYS A 127 54.91 -9.68 9.27
C LYS A 127 54.26 -10.04 7.93
N LEU A 128 53.72 -9.03 7.24
CA LEU A 128 52.96 -9.17 6.00
C LEU A 128 53.69 -8.48 4.85
N THR A 129 53.56 -8.99 3.63
CA THR A 129 54.15 -8.38 2.42
C THR A 129 53.09 -7.62 1.64
N SER A 130 53.45 -6.47 1.08
CA SER A 130 52.59 -5.61 0.26
C SER A 130 52.09 -6.33 -1.00
N PRO A 131 50.83 -6.11 -1.45
CA PRO A 131 49.78 -5.31 -0.80
C PRO A 131 49.13 -6.06 0.37
N ILE A 132 48.81 -5.33 1.43
CA ILE A 132 48.24 -5.91 2.65
C ILE A 132 46.76 -5.49 2.75
N HIS A 133 45.90 -6.47 3.02
CA HIS A 133 44.46 -6.28 3.16
C HIS A 133 43.95 -7.00 4.41
N ILE A 134 43.36 -6.26 5.34
CA ILE A 134 42.87 -6.78 6.62
C ILE A 134 41.42 -6.35 6.81
N LYS A 135 40.55 -7.31 7.16
CA LYS A 135 39.15 -7.05 7.54
C LYS A 135 38.92 -7.45 8.99
N VAL A 136 38.42 -6.51 9.79
CA VAL A 136 38.10 -6.71 11.20
C VAL A 136 36.59 -6.59 11.39
N ASN A 137 35.96 -7.68 11.82
CA ASN A 137 34.55 -7.67 12.23
C ASN A 137 34.44 -7.07 13.63
N VAL A 138 34.07 -5.79 13.71
CA VAL A 138 33.94 -5.03 14.96
C VAL A 138 32.90 -5.68 15.88
N THR A 139 31.85 -6.28 15.32
CA THR A 139 30.81 -6.99 16.09
C THR A 139 31.41 -8.07 17.00
N LYS A 140 32.43 -8.80 16.51
CA LYS A 140 33.10 -9.87 17.28
C LYS A 140 33.85 -9.31 18.49
N TYR A 141 34.48 -8.15 18.34
CA TYR A 141 35.40 -7.58 19.33
C TYR A 141 34.78 -6.49 20.22
N GLY A 142 33.56 -6.03 19.92
CA GLY A 142 32.78 -5.13 20.77
C GLY A 142 33.04 -3.65 20.54
N ALA A 143 32.27 -2.81 21.24
CA ALA A 143 32.46 -1.36 21.22
C ALA A 143 33.73 -0.95 21.96
N GLY A 144 34.35 0.15 21.52
CA GLY A 144 35.55 0.70 22.13
C GLY A 144 36.60 1.13 21.12
N LYS A 145 37.81 1.34 21.63
CA LYS A 145 38.96 1.81 20.85
C LYS A 145 39.66 0.62 20.19
N TYR A 146 39.97 0.78 18.90
CA TYR A 146 40.75 -0.12 18.09
C TYR A 146 42.00 0.64 17.65
N THR A 147 43.18 0.22 18.10
CA THR A 147 44.45 0.85 17.72
C THR A 147 45.18 -0.07 16.77
N ILE A 148 45.43 0.42 15.56
CA ILE A 148 46.13 -0.29 14.50
C ILE A 148 47.59 0.15 14.55
N HIS A 149 48.49 -0.82 14.66
CA HIS A 149 49.92 -0.60 14.76
C HIS A 149 50.60 -1.02 13.45
N TYR A 150 51.42 -0.12 12.93
CA TYR A 150 52.22 -0.23 11.72
C TYR A 150 53.69 -0.29 12.14
N ASP A 151 54.22 -1.50 12.25
CA ASP A 151 55.47 -1.77 12.94
C ASP A 151 56.61 -2.13 11.97
N ASN A 152 57.65 -1.28 11.96
CA ASN A 152 58.92 -1.51 11.25
C ASN A 152 60.10 -1.73 12.23
N SER A 153 59.81 -2.12 13.47
CA SER A 153 60.81 -2.31 14.52
C SER A 153 61.82 -3.41 14.18
N PHE A 154 61.41 -4.40 13.40
CA PHE A 154 62.24 -5.52 12.95
C PHE A 154 63.28 -5.10 11.88
N SER A 155 63.13 -3.95 11.23
CA SER A 155 64.12 -3.46 10.28
C SER A 155 65.23 -2.71 11.00
N VAL A 156 66.48 -3.01 10.63
CA VAL A 156 67.67 -2.39 11.22
C VAL A 156 68.15 -1.18 10.38
N ILE A 157 68.02 -1.24 9.05
CA ILE A 157 68.65 -0.25 8.14
C ILE A 157 67.63 0.43 7.22
N THR A 158 66.63 -0.31 6.74
CA THR A 158 65.72 0.17 5.68
C THR A 158 64.46 0.80 6.25
N SER A 159 64.17 2.04 5.86
CA SER A 159 62.86 2.68 6.07
C SER A 159 61.81 2.13 5.10
N LYS A 160 60.54 2.35 5.43
CA LYS A 160 59.40 1.92 4.63
C LYS A 160 58.47 3.08 4.37
N SER A 161 58.15 3.32 3.10
CA SER A 161 57.07 4.22 2.71
C SER A 161 55.78 3.43 2.72
N VAL A 162 54.83 3.86 3.55
CA VAL A 162 53.55 3.20 3.80
C VAL A 162 52.44 4.13 3.35
N SER A 163 51.53 3.62 2.53
CA SER A 163 50.28 4.30 2.17
C SER A 163 49.11 3.45 2.65
N VAL A 164 48.19 4.06 3.39
CA VAL A 164 47.10 3.36 4.05
C VAL A 164 45.75 3.97 3.65
N ILE A 165 44.76 3.10 3.46
CA ILE A 165 43.35 3.44 3.42
C ILE A 165 42.62 2.56 4.43
N GLU A 166 42.02 3.17 5.44
CA GLU A 166 41.20 2.51 6.44
C GLU A 166 39.74 2.95 6.26
N THR A 167 38.83 2.00 6.09
CA THR A 167 37.42 2.29 5.85
C THR A 167 36.56 1.55 6.88
N ALA A 168 35.74 2.31 7.61
CA ALA A 168 34.72 1.77 8.50
C ALA A 168 33.41 1.62 7.73
N TYR A 169 32.88 0.41 7.67
CA TYR A 169 31.61 0.10 7.04
C TYR A 169 30.51 -0.17 8.06
N VAL A 170 29.29 0.17 7.69
CA VAL A 170 28.05 -0.19 8.38
C VAL A 170 27.21 -1.04 7.43
N LEU A 171 26.68 -2.15 7.93
CA LEU A 171 25.74 -2.98 7.22
C LEU A 171 24.40 -2.25 7.18
N LYS A 172 23.95 -1.89 5.98
CA LYS A 172 22.64 -1.30 5.76
C LYS A 172 21.69 -2.34 5.19
N GLU A 173 20.45 -2.27 5.66
CA GLU A 173 19.32 -3.00 5.11
C GLU A 173 18.70 -2.17 3.99
N ASP A 174 18.54 -2.77 2.81
CA ASP A 174 17.80 -2.19 1.69
C ASP A 174 16.45 -2.90 1.55
N THR A 175 15.39 -2.13 1.80
CA THR A 175 13.99 -2.56 1.66
C THR A 175 13.29 -1.90 0.48
N THR A 176 14.01 -1.21 -0.41
CA THR A 176 13.43 -0.38 -1.48
C THR A 176 12.46 -1.17 -2.36
N ASP A 177 12.86 -2.33 -2.87
CA ASP A 177 12.00 -3.15 -3.73
C ASP A 177 10.73 -3.61 -3.01
N LYS A 178 10.88 -4.00 -1.76
CA LYS A 178 9.77 -4.41 -0.88
C LYS A 178 8.81 -3.25 -0.63
N GLU A 179 9.33 -2.05 -0.36
CA GLU A 179 8.54 -0.84 -0.15
C GLU A 179 7.79 -0.41 -1.41
N VAL A 180 8.45 -0.44 -2.58
CA VAL A 180 7.83 -0.13 -3.86
C VAL A 180 6.67 -1.08 -4.17
N LEU A 181 6.85 -2.38 -3.92
CA LEU A 181 5.80 -3.37 -4.11
C LEU A 181 4.63 -3.18 -3.14
N TYR A 182 4.90 -2.89 -1.87
CA TYR A 182 3.83 -2.56 -0.91
C TYR A 182 3.07 -1.30 -1.30
N PHE A 183 3.78 -0.25 -1.70
CA PHE A 183 3.16 0.99 -2.18
C PHE A 183 2.26 0.73 -3.39
N THR A 184 2.77 -0.04 -4.36
CA THR A 184 2.00 -0.42 -5.56
C THR A 184 0.74 -1.21 -5.19
N ALA A 185 0.85 -2.16 -4.27
CA ALA A 185 -0.29 -2.94 -3.81
C ALA A 185 -1.34 -2.07 -3.09
N ILE A 186 -0.92 -1.10 -2.27
CA ILE A 186 -1.84 -0.15 -1.62
C ILE A 186 -2.60 0.66 -2.68
N VAL A 187 -1.91 1.19 -3.69
CA VAL A 187 -2.55 1.94 -4.78
C VAL A 187 -3.58 1.07 -5.52
N LEU A 188 -3.24 -0.19 -5.78
CA LEU A 188 -4.13 -1.16 -6.42
C LEU A 188 -5.32 -1.58 -5.55
N LEU A 189 -5.30 -1.36 -4.23
CA LEU A 189 -6.48 -1.51 -3.37
C LEU A 189 -7.36 -0.26 -3.32
N LEU A 190 -6.76 0.93 -3.35
CA LEU A 190 -7.48 2.19 -3.29
C LEU A 190 -8.33 2.45 -4.54
N ILE A 191 -7.78 2.17 -5.74
CA ILE A 191 -8.47 2.39 -7.01
C ILE A 191 -9.78 1.58 -7.13
N PRO A 192 -9.81 0.27 -6.83
CA PRO A 192 -11.04 -0.52 -6.77
C PRO A 192 -12.04 -0.02 -5.76
N GLY A 193 -11.60 0.49 -4.60
CA GLY A 193 -12.48 1.12 -3.62
C GLY A 193 -13.29 2.25 -4.25
N LEU A 194 -12.64 3.13 -5.01
CA LEU A 194 -13.30 4.21 -5.75
C LEU A 194 -14.21 3.68 -6.88
N ILE A 195 -13.78 2.66 -7.61
CA ILE A 195 -14.57 2.06 -8.71
C ILE A 195 -15.83 1.39 -8.16
N LEU A 196 -15.73 0.63 -7.07
CA LEU A 196 -16.84 -0.10 -6.47
C LEU A 196 -17.86 0.87 -5.87
N ILE A 197 -17.41 1.93 -5.18
CA ILE A 197 -18.29 2.97 -4.60
C ILE A 197 -18.98 3.81 -5.69
N GLY A 198 -18.26 4.20 -6.75
CA GLY A 198 -18.77 5.16 -7.74
C GLY A 198 -19.50 4.55 -8.96
N ALA A 199 -19.11 3.36 -9.41
CA ALA A 199 -19.56 2.82 -10.70
C ALA A 199 -19.78 1.30 -10.74
N GLY A 200 -19.29 0.54 -9.75
CA GLY A 200 -19.25 -0.91 -9.76
C GLY A 200 -20.55 -1.59 -9.31
N THR A 201 -21.20 -1.07 -8.27
CA THR A 201 -22.46 -1.61 -7.77
C THR A 201 -23.62 -0.68 -8.10
N ARG A 202 -24.62 -1.19 -8.83
CA ARG A 202 -25.85 -0.44 -9.12
C ARG A 202 -27.07 -1.20 -8.62
N LYS A 203 -28.05 -0.45 -8.10
CA LYS A 203 -29.37 -1.01 -7.78
C LYS A 203 -30.17 -1.18 -9.06
N VAL A 204 -30.65 -2.40 -9.28
CA VAL A 204 -31.64 -2.73 -10.30
C VAL A 204 -32.93 -3.04 -9.57
N ALA A 205 -34.01 -2.37 -9.93
CA ALA A 205 -35.35 -2.76 -9.52
C ALA A 205 -35.95 -3.68 -10.58
N THR A 206 -36.65 -4.71 -10.13
CA THR A 206 -37.45 -5.57 -11.00
C THR A 206 -38.89 -5.48 -10.52
N LEU A 207 -39.76 -4.98 -11.39
CA LEU A 207 -41.21 -4.93 -11.21
C LEU A 207 -41.81 -6.03 -12.09
N VAL A 208 -42.58 -6.92 -11.50
CA VAL A 208 -43.37 -7.95 -12.20
C VAL A 208 -44.83 -7.54 -12.09
N VAL A 209 -45.53 -7.48 -13.22
CA VAL A 209 -46.96 -7.14 -13.31
C VAL A 209 -47.63 -8.25 -14.12
N ASP A 210 -48.33 -9.15 -13.42
CA ASP A 210 -48.87 -10.39 -13.98
C ASP A 210 -47.75 -11.19 -14.69
N ASP A 211 -47.75 -11.26 -16.03
CA ASP A 211 -46.72 -11.95 -16.82
C ASP A 211 -45.57 -11.04 -17.29
N ASP A 212 -45.71 -9.71 -17.19
CA ASP A 212 -44.71 -8.75 -17.66
C ASP A 212 -43.61 -8.49 -16.63
N VAL A 213 -42.35 -8.53 -17.08
CA VAL A 213 -41.17 -8.24 -16.25
C VAL A 213 -40.50 -6.96 -16.73
N ILE A 214 -40.50 -5.95 -15.86
CA ILE A 214 -39.90 -4.64 -16.07
C ILE A 214 -38.66 -4.51 -15.18
N GLU A 215 -37.48 -4.51 -15.78
CA GLU A 215 -36.23 -4.21 -15.08
C GLU A 215 -35.86 -2.74 -15.26
N ALA A 216 -35.78 -2.01 -14.15
CA ALA A 216 -35.38 -0.62 -14.10
C ALA A 216 -34.00 -0.49 -13.48
N LYS A 217 -33.05 -0.02 -14.28
CA LYS A 217 -31.65 0.11 -13.90
C LYS A 217 -31.26 1.58 -13.79
N LEU A 218 -30.80 1.99 -12.61
CA LEU A 218 -30.24 3.33 -12.42
C LEU A 218 -28.90 3.44 -13.15
N VAL A 219 -28.71 4.49 -13.93
CA VAL A 219 -27.44 4.79 -14.62
C VAL A 219 -26.87 6.14 -14.19
N ALA A 220 -25.64 6.43 -14.63
CA ALA A 220 -24.96 7.67 -14.30
C ALA A 220 -25.84 8.89 -14.59
N ARG A 221 -25.75 9.92 -13.74
CA ARG A 221 -26.60 11.12 -13.76
C ARG A 221 -28.07 10.89 -13.39
N GLY A 222 -28.39 9.80 -12.69
CA GLY A 222 -29.74 9.57 -12.14
C GLY A 222 -30.81 9.18 -13.17
N LYS A 223 -30.42 8.83 -14.40
CA LYS A 223 -31.36 8.34 -15.43
C LYS A 223 -31.72 6.88 -15.20
N LEU A 224 -32.85 6.44 -15.75
CA LEU A 224 -33.26 5.03 -15.77
C LEU A 224 -33.08 4.40 -17.15
N GLU A 225 -32.51 3.21 -17.18
CA GLU A 225 -32.52 2.31 -18.34
C GLU A 225 -33.55 1.22 -18.06
N LEU A 226 -34.56 1.09 -18.93
CA LEU A 226 -35.61 0.08 -18.78
C LEU A 226 -35.38 -1.11 -19.72
N ARG A 227 -35.69 -2.30 -19.22
CA ARG A 227 -35.92 -3.51 -20.00
C ARG A 227 -37.30 -4.05 -19.69
N VAL A 228 -38.08 -4.35 -20.72
CA VAL A 228 -39.40 -4.98 -20.59
C VAL A 228 -39.34 -6.33 -21.30
N ASN A 229 -39.61 -7.42 -20.59
CA ASN A 229 -39.56 -8.79 -21.13
C ASN A 229 -38.25 -9.10 -21.89
N ASN A 230 -37.11 -8.73 -21.30
CA ASN A 230 -35.75 -8.80 -21.87
C ASN A 230 -35.45 -7.88 -23.07
N TYR A 231 -36.42 -7.12 -23.59
CA TYR A 231 -36.18 -6.11 -24.61
C TYR A 231 -35.74 -4.79 -23.97
N LYS A 232 -34.59 -4.28 -24.40
CA LYS A 232 -34.05 -3.01 -23.92
C LYS A 232 -34.67 -1.86 -24.69
N LEU A 233 -35.23 -0.89 -23.98
CA LEU A 233 -35.63 0.39 -24.56
C LEU A 233 -34.37 1.21 -24.90
N ASP A 234 -34.32 1.73 -26.12
CA ASP A 234 -33.16 2.51 -26.60
C ASP A 234 -33.00 3.84 -25.86
N GLN A 235 -34.11 4.39 -25.37
CA GLN A 235 -34.13 5.66 -24.67
C GLN A 235 -33.93 5.49 -23.16
N ARG A 236 -33.01 6.30 -22.60
CA ARG A 236 -32.84 6.43 -21.14
C ARG A 236 -33.84 7.45 -20.62
N LEU A 237 -34.62 7.08 -19.63
CA LEU A 237 -35.63 7.93 -19.02
C LEU A 237 -35.00 8.97 -18.11
N ASP A 238 -35.45 10.20 -18.27
CA ASP A 238 -35.17 11.34 -17.40
C ASP A 238 -36.45 12.12 -17.02
N HIS A 239 -37.61 11.61 -17.42
CA HIS A 239 -38.93 12.18 -17.17
C HIS A 239 -39.90 11.07 -16.74
N ALA A 240 -41.09 11.46 -16.26
CA ALA A 240 -42.13 10.52 -15.89
C ALA A 240 -42.69 9.82 -17.14
N VAL A 241 -42.95 8.52 -17.03
CA VAL A 241 -43.52 7.71 -18.11
C VAL A 241 -44.68 6.89 -17.57
N LYS A 242 -45.71 6.77 -18.41
CA LYS A 242 -46.87 5.90 -18.18
C LYS A 242 -47.03 4.97 -19.36
N PHE A 243 -47.26 3.69 -19.10
CA PHE A 243 -47.55 2.70 -20.12
C PHE A 243 -48.45 1.61 -19.55
N LYS A 244 -49.12 0.87 -20.43
CA LYS A 244 -49.94 -0.27 -20.02
C LYS A 244 -49.08 -1.53 -19.89
N ALA A 245 -49.41 -2.37 -18.92
CA ALA A 245 -48.77 -3.65 -18.68
C ALA A 245 -49.78 -4.65 -18.09
N GLY A 246 -49.39 -5.92 -18.00
CA GLY A 246 -50.23 -6.99 -17.47
C GLY A 246 -51.04 -7.69 -18.55
N THR A 247 -51.70 -8.79 -18.18
CA THR A 247 -52.47 -9.62 -19.10
C THR A 247 -53.57 -8.76 -19.76
N GLU A 248 -53.55 -8.68 -21.09
CA GLU A 248 -54.45 -7.82 -21.90
C GLU A 248 -54.28 -6.29 -21.70
N GLU A 249 -53.10 -5.83 -21.24
CA GLU A 249 -52.82 -4.39 -21.01
C GLU A 249 -53.77 -3.73 -20.00
N ASN A 250 -54.27 -4.52 -19.04
CA ASN A 250 -55.29 -4.10 -18.09
C ASN A 250 -54.79 -3.17 -16.96
N ARG A 251 -53.46 -3.04 -16.78
CA ARG A 251 -52.88 -2.20 -15.71
C ARG A 251 -52.11 -1.01 -16.26
N ILE A 252 -52.07 0.06 -15.48
CA ILE A 252 -51.28 1.25 -15.79
C ILE A 252 -50.05 1.30 -14.89
N VAL A 253 -48.87 1.24 -15.50
CA VAL A 253 -47.58 1.41 -14.81
C VAL A 253 -47.10 2.84 -15.00
N GLU A 254 -46.80 3.52 -13.90
CA GLU A 254 -46.20 4.85 -13.89
C GLU A 254 -44.84 4.82 -13.18
N ILE A 255 -43.82 5.39 -13.84
CA ILE A 255 -42.48 5.55 -13.28
C ILE A 255 -42.14 7.03 -13.30
N LYS A 256 -41.96 7.63 -12.12
CA LYS A 256 -41.76 9.08 -12.00
C LYS A 256 -40.48 9.45 -11.23
N PRO A 257 -39.73 10.47 -11.69
CA PRO A 257 -38.59 10.96 -10.95
C PRO A 257 -39.06 11.79 -9.73
N VAL A 258 -38.42 11.59 -8.58
CA VAL A 258 -38.77 12.27 -7.32
C VAL A 258 -37.53 12.84 -6.67
N LYS A 259 -37.56 14.14 -6.37
CA LYS A 259 -36.49 14.79 -5.59
C LYS A 259 -36.64 14.44 -4.12
N HIS A 260 -35.71 13.64 -3.60
CA HIS A 260 -35.55 13.38 -2.17
C HIS A 260 -34.53 14.38 -1.61
N GLY A 261 -34.97 15.55 -1.16
CA GLY A 261 -34.09 16.57 -0.57
C GLY A 261 -33.33 17.44 -1.60
N TRP A 262 -32.30 18.16 -1.14
CA TRP A 262 -31.62 19.20 -1.95
C TRP A 262 -30.81 18.67 -3.13
N ASN A 263 -30.31 17.44 -3.12
CA ASN A 263 -29.42 16.92 -4.17
C ASN A 263 -29.65 15.44 -4.58
N THR A 264 -30.73 14.79 -4.15
CA THR A 264 -30.95 13.35 -4.40
C THR A 264 -32.15 13.15 -5.33
N LEU A 265 -31.88 12.68 -6.55
CA LEU A 265 -32.89 12.32 -7.56
C LEU A 265 -33.16 10.82 -7.46
N GLY A 266 -34.32 10.45 -6.94
CA GLY A 266 -34.81 9.07 -6.92
C GLY A 266 -35.93 8.85 -7.94
N TRP A 267 -36.45 7.63 -7.97
CA TRP A 267 -37.53 7.19 -8.83
C TRP A 267 -38.57 6.42 -8.03
N GLU A 268 -39.85 6.69 -8.27
CA GLU A 268 -40.96 5.97 -7.67
C GLU A 268 -41.74 5.21 -8.74
N PHE A 269 -42.20 4.02 -8.37
CA PHE A 269 -42.90 3.08 -9.24
C PHE A 269 -44.33 2.92 -8.73
N TYR A 270 -45.28 3.10 -9.63
CA TYR A 270 -46.72 3.01 -9.37
C TYR A 270 -47.35 1.99 -10.32
N VAL A 271 -48.32 1.26 -9.81
CA VAL A 271 -49.23 0.41 -10.59
C VAL A 271 -50.63 0.75 -10.15
N ASP A 272 -51.49 1.13 -11.09
CA ASP A 272 -52.89 1.53 -10.83
C ASP A 272 -53.00 2.59 -9.73
N ASP A 273 -52.18 3.64 -9.84
CA ASP A 273 -52.03 4.76 -8.89
C ASP A 273 -51.55 4.36 -7.47
N GLN A 274 -51.22 3.08 -7.23
CA GLN A 274 -50.64 2.61 -5.98
C GLN A 274 -49.12 2.52 -6.07
N GLU A 275 -48.41 3.09 -5.10
CA GLU A 275 -46.95 2.99 -5.04
C GLU A 275 -46.51 1.56 -4.69
N VAL A 276 -45.67 0.97 -5.54
CA VAL A 276 -45.18 -0.41 -5.38
C VAL A 276 -43.67 -0.47 -5.15
N GLY A 277 -42.93 0.63 -5.34
CA GLY A 277 -41.49 0.60 -5.16
C GLY A 277 -40.79 1.93 -5.37
N ARG A 278 -39.52 1.99 -4.95
CA ARG A 278 -38.66 3.18 -5.14
C ARG A 278 -37.23 2.79 -5.49
N LEU A 279 -36.55 3.54 -6.33
CA LEU A 279 -35.09 3.54 -6.47
C LEU A 279 -34.52 4.88 -5.99
N PRO A 280 -33.39 4.88 -5.26
CA PRO A 280 -32.67 6.11 -4.97
C PRO A 280 -31.99 6.69 -6.22
#